data_AF-A0A0F9QX41-F1
#
_entry.id   AF-A0A0F9QX41-F1
#
_cell.length_a   1.000
_cell.length_b   1.000
_cell.length_c   1.000
_cell.angle_alpha   90.00
_cell.angle_beta   90.00
_cell.angle_gamma   90.00
#
_symmetry.space_group_name_H-M   'P 1'
#
loop_
_entity.id
_entity.type
_entity.pdbx_description
1 polymer ?
#
loop_
_entity_poly.entity_id
_entity_poly.type
_entity_poly.pdbx_seq_one_letter_code
_entity_poly.pdbx_strand_id
1 'polypeptide(L)'
;MKHYAEIYKRELLEEVIPFWERHSPDTQYGGYFTCLTDKGEVYDTDKFLWLQARQVWMFSKLYQEVEPLVAWKRMAQLGADFLEKQGRDQEGNWYFSLNQKGEPLVQPYNIFSDCFAAMAFGALFQIHPEERYAEIAKCTFENILKRQENPKGKYNKAYTRTRELQNFALPMILCNLSLELEHILGEEQVEKVTGSVIELILNKFYQEESGLVLENISRNGQFIDTFEGRLLNPGHAIEAMWFIMNLGIRKKDNALVEKAEQIMYRQLENGWDEKHGGIFYFMNIK
;
A
#
# COMPACT_ATOMS: atom_id res chain seq x y z
N MET A 1 -14.89 -8.46 23.21
CA MET A 1 -14.00 -7.36 22.77
C MET A 1 -12.67 -7.33 23.53
N LYS A 2 -12.64 -7.22 24.88
CA LYS A 2 -11.35 -7.18 25.64
C LYS A 2 -10.41 -8.35 25.36
N HIS A 3 -10.92 -9.58 25.30
CA HIS A 3 -10.13 -10.79 25.01
C HIS A 3 -9.42 -10.75 23.65
N TYR A 4 -10.12 -10.35 22.57
CA TYR A 4 -9.51 -10.27 21.23
C TYR A 4 -8.47 -9.15 21.14
N ALA A 5 -8.70 -8.01 21.80
CA ALA A 5 -7.71 -6.93 21.85
C ALA A 5 -6.38 -7.39 22.49
N GLU A 6 -6.45 -8.16 23.58
CA GLU A 6 -5.28 -8.74 24.24
C GLU A 6 -4.56 -9.75 23.34
N ILE A 7 -5.30 -10.63 22.65
CA ILE A 7 -4.71 -11.56 21.68
C ILE A 7 -3.93 -10.81 20.62
N TYR A 8 -4.57 -9.90 19.86
CA TYR A 8 -3.91 -9.20 18.76
C TYR A 8 -2.71 -8.38 19.23
N LYS A 9 -2.81 -7.71 20.38
CA LYS A 9 -1.68 -6.97 20.96
C LYS A 9 -0.51 -7.89 21.29
N ARG A 10 -0.78 -9.02 21.93
CA ARG A 10 0.26 -9.98 22.32
C ARG A 10 0.93 -10.60 21.11
N GLU A 11 0.15 -11.13 20.16
CA GLU A 11 0.71 -11.72 18.94
C GLU A 11 1.56 -10.71 18.14
N LEU A 12 1.12 -9.44 18.06
CA LEU A 12 1.91 -8.39 17.42
C LEU A 12 3.25 -8.15 18.14
N LEU A 13 3.21 -7.89 19.45
CA LEU A 13 4.36 -7.38 20.20
C LEU A 13 5.30 -8.46 20.71
N GLU A 14 4.83 -9.70 20.89
CA GLU A 14 5.61 -10.81 21.44
C GLU A 14 6.05 -11.81 20.37
N GLU A 15 5.38 -11.87 19.21
CA GLU A 15 5.71 -12.83 18.14
C GLU A 15 6.14 -12.11 16.85
N VAL A 16 5.24 -11.32 16.23
CA VAL A 16 5.46 -10.77 14.88
C VAL A 16 6.60 -9.75 14.86
N ILE A 17 6.54 -8.71 15.70
CA ILE A 17 7.57 -7.66 15.71
C ILE A 17 8.94 -8.21 16.14
N PRO A 18 9.05 -9.04 17.19
CA PRO A 18 10.33 -9.66 17.56
C PRO A 18 10.96 -10.51 16.46
N PHE A 19 10.16 -11.20 15.63
CA PHE A 19 10.67 -11.92 14.45
C PHE A 19 11.38 -10.97 13.49
N TRP A 20 10.70 -9.88 13.10
CA TRP A 20 11.29 -8.90 12.17
C TRP A 20 12.49 -8.17 12.78
N GLU A 21 12.45 -7.78 14.05
CA GLU A 21 13.59 -7.14 14.73
C GLU A 21 14.83 -8.04 14.78
N ARG A 22 14.65 -9.35 14.93
CA ARG A 22 15.76 -10.29 15.06
C ARG A 22 16.37 -10.71 13.73
N HIS A 23 15.52 -10.97 12.73
CA HIS A 23 15.93 -11.71 11.53
C HIS A 23 16.09 -10.85 10.28
N SER A 24 15.40 -9.72 10.22
CA SER A 24 15.41 -8.88 9.02
C SER A 24 16.53 -7.85 8.91
N PRO A 25 17.13 -7.26 9.97
CA PRO A 25 18.06 -6.14 9.78
C PRO A 25 19.34 -6.53 9.04
N ASP A 26 19.67 -5.83 7.96
CA ASP A 26 20.99 -5.92 7.33
C ASP A 26 21.90 -4.84 7.90
N THR A 27 22.62 -5.17 8.97
CA THR A 27 23.55 -4.24 9.63
C THR A 27 24.83 -3.97 8.82
N GLN A 28 25.08 -4.71 7.75
CA GLN A 28 26.28 -4.56 6.92
C GLN A 28 26.07 -3.55 5.79
N TYR A 29 24.94 -3.63 5.09
CA TYR A 29 24.64 -2.78 3.94
C TYR A 29 23.44 -1.83 4.14
N GLY A 30 22.71 -1.95 5.24
CA GLY A 30 21.46 -1.22 5.48
C GLY A 30 20.24 -1.90 4.87
N GLY A 31 19.05 -1.44 5.27
CA GLY A 31 17.79 -2.08 4.87
C GLY A 31 17.55 -3.42 5.58
N TYR A 32 16.72 -4.25 4.97
CA TYR A 32 16.21 -5.48 5.57
C TYR A 32 16.21 -6.66 4.59
N PHE A 33 16.47 -7.85 5.10
CA PHE A 33 16.15 -9.12 4.47
C PHE A 33 14.66 -9.43 4.64
N THR A 34 14.02 -9.85 3.55
CA THR A 34 12.58 -10.17 3.53
C THR A 34 12.32 -11.58 3.03
N CYS A 35 13.29 -12.18 2.35
CA CYS A 35 13.32 -13.59 2.01
C CYS A 35 13.86 -14.40 3.21
N LEU A 36 12.96 -14.60 4.16
CA LEU A 36 13.21 -15.30 5.42
C LEU A 36 12.42 -16.61 5.46
N THR A 37 13.05 -17.68 5.94
CA THR A 37 12.33 -18.93 6.26
C THR A 37 11.42 -18.73 7.49
N ASP A 38 10.61 -19.74 7.81
CA ASP A 38 9.82 -19.80 9.04
C ASP A 38 10.68 -19.70 10.32
N LYS A 39 11.97 -20.05 10.23
CA LYS A 39 12.96 -19.92 11.31
C LYS A 39 13.75 -18.61 11.27
N GLY A 40 13.45 -17.72 10.32
CA GLY A 40 14.14 -16.45 10.14
C GLY A 40 15.53 -16.56 9.52
N GLU A 41 15.82 -17.65 8.81
CA GLU A 41 17.06 -17.80 8.04
C GLU A 41 16.92 -17.07 6.70
N VAL A 42 17.94 -16.28 6.34
CA VAL A 42 17.96 -15.55 5.07
C VAL A 42 18.27 -16.52 3.92
N TYR A 43 17.36 -16.63 2.95
CA TYR A 43 17.56 -17.47 1.76
C TYR A 43 17.76 -16.68 0.46
N ASP A 44 17.52 -15.37 0.49
CA ASP A 44 17.83 -14.43 -0.61
C ASP A 44 18.14 -13.04 0.00
N THR A 45 19.09 -12.31 -0.58
CA THR A 45 19.59 -11.04 -0.05
C THR A 45 19.17 -9.81 -0.86
N ASP A 46 18.39 -9.99 -1.93
CA ASP A 46 17.82 -8.89 -2.69
C ASP A 46 16.86 -8.05 -1.85
N LYS A 47 16.81 -6.76 -2.16
CA LYS A 47 16.09 -5.72 -1.42
C LYS A 47 14.92 -5.21 -2.26
N PHE A 48 13.71 -5.63 -1.92
CA PHE A 48 12.47 -5.21 -2.60
C PHE A 48 11.94 -3.91 -2.02
N LEU A 49 11.86 -2.85 -2.83
CA LEU A 49 11.61 -1.50 -2.33
C LEU A 49 10.28 -1.34 -1.59
N TRP A 50 9.24 -2.03 -2.04
CA TRP A 50 7.94 -2.01 -1.36
C TRP A 50 8.06 -2.50 0.08
N LEU A 51 8.82 -3.59 0.28
CA LEU A 51 8.97 -4.21 1.59
C LEU A 51 9.93 -3.41 2.47
N GLN A 52 11.00 -2.84 1.89
CA GLN A 52 11.86 -1.90 2.60
C GLN A 52 11.05 -0.73 3.15
N ALA A 53 10.26 -0.07 2.29
CA ALA A 53 9.50 1.10 2.66
C ALA A 53 8.36 0.77 3.65
N ARG A 54 7.64 -0.35 3.45
CA ARG A 54 6.62 -0.81 4.41
C ARG A 54 7.20 -1.10 5.79
N GLN A 55 8.42 -1.63 5.87
CA GLN A 55 9.05 -1.91 7.14
C GLN A 55 9.53 -0.63 7.85
N VAL A 56 10.04 0.37 7.11
CA VAL A 56 10.27 1.72 7.66
C VAL A 56 8.97 2.29 8.23
N TRP A 57 7.91 2.29 7.43
CA TRP A 57 6.58 2.77 7.85
C TRP A 57 6.09 2.04 9.11
N MET A 58 6.14 0.70 9.12
CA MET A 58 5.68 -0.12 10.25
C MET A 58 6.40 0.24 11.56
N PHE A 59 7.74 0.31 11.55
CA PHE A 59 8.50 0.67 12.74
C PHE A 59 8.32 2.13 13.16
N SER A 60 8.10 3.04 12.21
CA SER A 60 7.72 4.43 12.52
C SER A 60 6.36 4.53 13.21
N LYS A 61 5.35 3.80 12.72
CA LYS A 61 4.01 3.76 13.32
C LYS A 61 4.02 3.11 14.70
N LEU A 62 4.75 1.99 14.88
CA LEU A 62 4.92 1.37 16.20
C LEU A 62 5.55 2.33 17.21
N TYR A 63 6.62 3.03 16.81
CA TYR A 63 7.27 4.02 17.67
C TYR A 63 6.31 5.14 18.09
N GLN A 64 5.48 5.60 17.17
CA GLN A 64 4.57 6.71 17.40
C GLN A 64 3.32 6.32 18.21
N GLU A 65 2.68 5.22 17.86
CA GLU A 65 1.32 4.89 18.31
C GLU A 65 1.30 3.83 19.41
N VAL A 66 2.37 3.05 19.58
CA VAL A 66 2.45 2.00 20.59
C VAL A 66 3.39 2.41 21.72
N GLU A 67 4.67 2.57 21.43
CA GLU A 67 5.69 2.93 22.43
C GLU A 67 6.95 3.50 21.75
N PRO A 68 7.55 4.59 22.26
CA PRO A 68 8.74 5.20 21.66
C PRO A 68 10.04 4.44 21.96
N LEU A 69 10.09 3.16 21.60
CA LEU A 69 11.26 2.31 21.79
C LEU A 69 12.41 2.71 20.85
N VAL A 70 13.59 2.95 21.42
CA VAL A 70 14.79 3.32 20.66
C VAL A 70 15.14 2.27 19.59
N ALA A 71 14.88 0.99 19.86
CA ALA A 71 15.07 -0.10 18.91
C ALA A 71 14.21 0.09 17.64
N TRP A 72 12.92 0.41 17.78
CA TRP A 72 12.02 0.64 16.65
C TRP A 72 12.40 1.86 15.83
N LYS A 73 12.81 2.95 16.48
CA LYS A 73 13.33 4.12 15.75
C LYS A 73 14.58 3.78 14.95
N ARG A 74 15.51 3.02 15.52
CA ARG A 74 16.72 2.54 14.81
C ARG A 74 16.36 1.64 13.64
N MET A 75 15.38 0.76 13.80
CA MET A 75 14.87 -0.08 12.72
C MET A 75 14.32 0.77 11.57
N ALA A 76 13.50 1.78 11.85
CA ALA A 76 12.99 2.69 10.83
C ALA A 76 14.12 3.46 10.11
N GLN A 77 15.08 3.99 10.87
CA GLN A 77 16.23 4.70 10.30
C GLN A 77 17.11 3.80 9.42
N LEU A 78 17.35 2.54 9.82
CA LEU A 78 18.16 1.58 9.05
C LEU A 78 17.65 1.38 7.61
N GLY A 79 16.32 1.27 7.45
CA GLY A 79 15.71 1.13 6.13
C GLY A 79 15.64 2.44 5.37
N ALA A 80 15.35 3.53 6.06
CA ALA A 80 15.25 4.85 5.44
C ALA A 80 16.61 5.34 4.90
N ASP A 81 17.69 5.15 5.65
CA ASP A 81 19.05 5.51 5.22
C ASP A 81 19.46 4.72 3.98
N PHE A 82 19.10 3.43 3.91
CA PHE A 82 19.32 2.60 2.73
C PHE A 82 18.51 3.10 1.52
N LEU A 83 17.21 3.35 1.71
CA LEU A 83 16.30 3.82 0.67
C LEU A 83 16.69 5.21 0.14
N GLU A 84 17.04 6.13 1.03
CA GLU A 84 17.44 7.49 0.67
C GLU A 84 18.67 7.47 -0.23
N LYS A 85 19.64 6.61 0.09
CA LYS A 85 20.91 6.48 -0.62
C LYS A 85 20.82 5.69 -1.93
N GLN A 86 20.06 4.60 -1.96
CA GLN A 86 20.11 3.60 -3.04
C GLN A 86 18.79 3.44 -3.81
N GLY A 87 17.68 3.91 -3.25
CA GLY A 87 16.33 3.55 -3.72
C GLY A 87 15.87 4.26 -4.99
N ARG A 88 16.56 5.30 -5.44
CA ARG A 88 16.10 6.18 -6.54
C ARG A 88 17.08 6.24 -7.71
N ASP A 89 16.54 6.37 -8.91
CA ASP A 89 17.31 6.75 -10.09
C ASP A 89 17.69 8.25 -10.05
N GLN A 90 18.43 8.72 -11.06
CA GLN A 90 18.86 10.12 -11.16
C GLN A 90 17.71 11.12 -11.35
N GLU A 91 16.54 10.65 -11.80
CA GLU A 91 15.33 11.44 -11.98
C GLU A 91 14.45 11.46 -10.71
N GLY A 92 14.84 10.71 -9.68
CA GLY A 92 14.11 10.60 -8.41
C GLY A 92 13.03 9.50 -8.39
N ASN A 93 12.93 8.65 -9.41
CA ASN A 93 11.97 7.55 -9.43
C ASN A 93 12.48 6.35 -8.64
N TRP A 94 11.58 5.67 -7.93
CA TRP A 94 11.92 4.57 -7.04
C TRP A 94 12.03 3.23 -7.79
N TYR A 95 13.18 2.56 -7.68
CA TYR A 95 13.39 1.21 -8.21
C TYR A 95 12.35 0.20 -7.68
N PHE A 96 12.27 -0.98 -8.30
CA PHE A 96 11.45 -2.06 -7.74
C PHE A 96 12.26 -2.98 -6.82
N SER A 97 13.49 -3.32 -7.22
CA SER A 97 14.41 -4.09 -6.39
C SER A 97 15.86 -3.73 -6.66
N LEU A 98 16.68 -3.95 -5.64
CA LEU A 98 18.13 -3.79 -5.63
C LEU A 98 18.75 -5.09 -5.13
N ASN A 99 20.03 -5.32 -5.41
CA ASN A 99 20.77 -6.36 -4.69
C ASN A 99 21.06 -5.91 -3.24
N GLN A 100 21.67 -6.79 -2.44
CA GLN A 100 21.98 -6.49 -1.04
C GLN A 100 22.73 -5.16 -0.84
N LYS A 101 23.66 -4.81 -1.74
CA LYS A 101 24.52 -3.61 -1.66
C LYS A 101 23.81 -2.33 -2.12
N GLY A 102 22.63 -2.46 -2.70
CA GLY A 102 21.85 -1.34 -3.24
C GLY A 102 22.04 -1.09 -4.74
N GLU A 103 22.65 -2.02 -5.49
CA GLU A 103 22.76 -1.87 -6.94
C GLU A 103 21.43 -2.26 -7.60
N PRO A 104 20.92 -1.49 -8.58
CA PRO A 104 19.59 -1.71 -9.13
C PRO A 104 19.49 -2.99 -9.95
N LEU A 105 18.46 -3.79 -9.64
CA LEU A 105 18.13 -5.01 -10.38
C LEU A 105 16.92 -4.80 -11.29
N VAL A 106 15.91 -4.03 -10.82
CA VAL A 106 14.67 -3.78 -11.56
C VAL A 106 14.35 -2.29 -11.57
N GLN A 107 14.15 -1.76 -12.78
CA GLN A 107 13.90 -0.34 -13.05
C GLN A 107 12.61 0.20 -12.39
N PRO A 108 12.48 1.51 -12.17
CA PRO A 108 11.26 2.17 -11.72
C PRO A 108 10.17 2.08 -12.81
N TYR A 109 9.44 0.97 -12.86
CA TYR A 109 8.51 0.71 -13.97
C TYR A 109 7.04 1.04 -13.68
N ASN A 110 6.68 1.28 -12.42
CA ASN A 110 5.35 1.72 -11.99
C ASN A 110 5.49 2.77 -10.86
N ILE A 111 4.38 3.19 -10.25
CA ILE A 111 4.36 4.21 -9.17
C ILE A 111 4.11 3.62 -7.77
N PHE A 112 3.98 2.30 -7.64
CA PHE A 112 3.66 1.71 -6.34
C PHE A 112 4.87 1.72 -5.40
N SER A 113 6.10 1.64 -5.93
CA SER A 113 7.31 1.89 -5.12
C SER A 113 7.29 3.31 -4.56
N ASP A 114 6.92 4.29 -5.37
CA ASP A 114 6.73 5.68 -4.95
C ASP A 114 5.68 5.78 -3.83
N CYS A 115 4.53 5.11 -3.95
CA CYS A 115 3.50 5.13 -2.90
C CYS A 115 4.04 4.67 -1.53
N PHE A 116 4.71 3.52 -1.48
CA PHE A 116 5.22 3.01 -0.20
C PHE A 116 6.39 3.86 0.32
N ALA A 117 7.27 4.35 -0.56
CA ALA A 117 8.36 5.24 -0.16
C ALA A 117 7.84 6.55 0.42
N ALA A 118 6.83 7.17 -0.20
CA ALA A 118 6.21 8.38 0.32
C ALA A 118 5.63 8.14 1.72
N MET A 119 4.87 7.05 1.93
CA MET A 119 4.37 6.66 3.27
C MET A 119 5.51 6.49 4.28
N ALA A 120 6.58 5.80 3.90
CA ALA A 120 7.72 5.52 4.76
C ALA A 120 8.41 6.80 5.27
N PHE A 121 8.76 7.71 4.35
CA PHE A 121 9.43 8.97 4.72
C PHE A 121 8.47 9.92 5.44
N GLY A 122 7.18 9.91 5.11
CA GLY A 122 6.15 10.66 5.82
C GLY A 122 6.02 10.22 7.28
N ALA A 123 5.91 8.92 7.53
CA ALA A 123 5.85 8.37 8.88
C ALA A 123 7.16 8.57 9.66
N LEU A 124 8.32 8.40 9.01
CA LEU A 124 9.62 8.65 9.64
C LEU A 124 9.77 10.10 10.09
N PHE A 125 9.35 11.06 9.26
CA PHE A 125 9.42 12.48 9.57
C PHE A 125 8.68 12.82 10.88
N GLN A 126 7.55 12.16 11.17
CA GLN A 126 6.79 12.39 12.41
C GLN A 126 7.57 11.97 13.68
N ILE A 127 8.43 10.94 13.59
CA ILE A 127 9.20 10.42 14.74
C ILE A 127 10.66 10.91 14.74
N HIS A 128 11.12 11.45 13.62
CA HIS A 128 12.47 11.97 13.40
C HIS A 128 12.41 13.14 12.42
N PRO A 129 12.07 14.34 12.90
CA PRO A 129 11.78 15.48 12.03
C PRO A 129 13.07 16.05 11.44
N GLU A 130 13.40 15.57 10.24
CA GLU A 130 14.42 16.14 9.39
C GLU A 130 13.77 16.59 8.08
N GLU A 131 13.99 17.85 7.68
CA GLU A 131 13.32 18.45 6.51
C GLU A 131 13.50 17.63 5.23
N ARG A 132 14.66 16.96 5.08
CA ARG A 132 14.93 16.08 3.94
C ARG A 132 13.90 14.96 3.80
N TYR A 133 13.38 14.41 4.89
CA TYR A 133 12.38 13.35 4.84
C TYR A 133 11.01 13.85 4.39
N ALA A 134 10.60 15.04 4.87
CA ALA A 134 9.38 15.69 4.40
C ALA A 134 9.45 16.00 2.90
N GLU A 135 10.59 16.52 2.43
CA GLU A 135 10.80 16.82 1.02
C GLU A 135 10.76 15.54 0.16
N ILE A 136 11.41 14.46 0.60
CA ILE A 136 11.34 13.17 -0.10
C ILE A 136 9.90 12.69 -0.23
N ALA A 137 9.13 12.71 0.86
CA ALA A 137 7.74 12.27 0.85
C ALA A 137 6.88 13.14 -0.08
N LYS A 138 7.05 14.47 -0.01
CA LYS A 138 6.30 15.44 -0.84
C LYS A 138 6.62 15.29 -2.33
N CYS A 139 7.89 15.31 -2.72
CA CYS A 139 8.28 15.16 -4.12
C CYS A 139 7.84 13.80 -4.69
N THR A 140 7.93 12.73 -3.88
CA THR A 140 7.47 11.41 -4.29
C THR A 140 5.95 11.41 -4.50
N PHE A 141 5.18 12.04 -3.61
CA PHE A 141 3.73 12.18 -3.77
C PHE A 141 3.34 12.97 -5.02
N GLU A 142 4.04 14.08 -5.30
CA GLU A 142 3.84 14.86 -6.52
C GLU A 142 4.13 14.03 -7.79
N ASN A 143 5.16 13.16 -7.76
CA ASN A 143 5.46 12.25 -8.86
C ASN A 143 4.32 11.23 -9.10
N ILE A 144 3.73 10.71 -8.03
CA ILE A 144 2.57 9.79 -8.09
C ILE A 144 1.41 10.47 -8.81
N LEU A 145 1.04 11.69 -8.39
CA LEU A 145 -0.05 12.45 -9.01
C LEU A 145 0.24 12.78 -10.49
N LYS A 146 1.49 13.13 -10.83
CA LYS A 146 1.90 13.40 -12.21
C LYS A 146 1.76 12.16 -13.11
N ARG A 147 2.00 10.97 -12.56
CA ARG A 147 2.02 9.70 -13.30
C ARG A 147 0.70 8.91 -13.18
N GLN A 148 -0.29 9.38 -12.43
CA GLN A 148 -1.50 8.60 -12.11
C GLN A 148 -2.29 8.09 -13.33
N GLU A 149 -2.36 8.88 -14.41
CA GLU A 149 -3.04 8.49 -15.66
C GLU A 149 -2.26 7.47 -16.49
N ASN A 150 -0.94 7.40 -16.31
CA ASN A 150 -0.07 6.43 -16.98
C ASN A 150 1.04 5.95 -16.04
N PRO A 151 0.69 5.14 -15.02
CA PRO A 151 1.59 4.79 -13.93
C PRO A 151 2.85 4.07 -14.41
N LYS A 152 2.73 3.33 -15.52
CA LYS A 152 3.83 2.57 -16.12
C LYS A 152 4.64 3.34 -17.16
N GLY A 153 4.16 4.51 -17.61
CA GLY A 153 4.87 5.32 -18.60
C GLY A 153 5.28 4.53 -19.83
N LYS A 154 6.57 4.62 -20.19
CA LYS A 154 7.19 3.89 -21.31
C LYS A 154 7.24 2.36 -21.12
N TYR A 155 7.04 1.86 -19.90
CA TYR A 155 7.04 0.42 -19.58
C TYR A 155 5.64 -0.19 -19.68
N ASN A 156 4.63 0.59 -20.06
CA ASN A 156 3.31 0.05 -20.29
C ASN A 156 3.31 -0.89 -21.51
N LYS A 157 2.96 -2.17 -21.27
CA LYS A 157 2.91 -3.19 -22.31
C LYS A 157 1.57 -3.20 -23.06
N ALA A 158 0.53 -2.55 -22.51
CA ALA A 158 -0.77 -2.47 -23.14
C ALA A 158 -0.70 -1.55 -24.37
N TYR A 159 -1.22 -2.01 -25.49
CA TYR A 159 -1.35 -1.18 -26.69
C TYR A 159 -2.43 -0.12 -26.47
N THR A 160 -2.06 1.15 -26.61
CA THR A 160 -2.99 2.28 -26.44
C THR A 160 -4.07 2.25 -27.53
N ARG A 161 -5.26 2.78 -27.25
CA ARG A 161 -6.42 2.88 -28.19
C ARG A 161 -7.28 1.63 -28.44
N THR A 162 -6.77 0.40 -28.33
CA THR A 162 -7.61 -0.79 -28.63
C THR A 162 -8.52 -1.17 -27.46
N ARG A 163 -7.96 -1.22 -26.25
CA ARG A 163 -8.69 -1.54 -25.02
C ARG A 163 -7.99 -0.87 -23.85
N GLU A 164 -8.44 0.33 -23.52
CA GLU A 164 -7.94 1.08 -22.38
C GLU A 164 -8.69 0.66 -21.12
N LEU A 165 -7.96 0.10 -20.16
CA LEU A 165 -8.47 -0.32 -18.86
C LEU A 165 -7.94 0.61 -17.78
N GLN A 166 -8.82 0.93 -16.83
CA GLN A 166 -8.44 1.53 -15.55
C GLN A 166 -8.33 0.42 -14.51
N ASN A 167 -7.29 0.47 -13.70
CA ASN A 167 -7.04 -0.54 -12.67
C ASN A 167 -7.34 0.02 -11.28
N PHE A 168 -7.94 -0.83 -10.44
CA PHE A 168 -8.44 -0.48 -9.13
C PHE A 168 -7.36 -0.15 -8.08
N ALA A 169 -6.15 -0.69 -8.24
CA ALA A 169 -5.10 -0.61 -7.21
C ALA A 169 -4.63 0.83 -6.94
N LEU A 170 -4.62 1.69 -7.97
CA LEU A 170 -4.14 3.06 -7.79
C LEU A 170 -5.12 3.93 -6.99
N PRO A 171 -6.41 4.04 -7.35
CA PRO A 171 -7.39 4.73 -6.51
C PRO A 171 -7.42 4.23 -5.07
N MET A 172 -7.30 2.91 -4.88
CA MET A 172 -7.28 2.31 -3.56
C MET A 172 -6.08 2.74 -2.72
N ILE A 173 -4.84 2.63 -3.23
CA ILE A 173 -3.66 3.00 -2.44
C ILE A 173 -3.61 4.51 -2.16
N LEU A 174 -4.16 5.35 -3.05
CA LEU A 174 -4.25 6.79 -2.87
C LEU A 174 -5.13 7.19 -1.67
N CYS A 175 -6.18 6.42 -1.36
CA CYS A 175 -6.98 6.62 -0.14
C CYS A 175 -6.09 6.65 1.11
N ASN A 176 -5.32 5.58 1.31
CA ASN A 176 -4.47 5.43 2.49
C ASN A 176 -3.25 6.36 2.46
N LEU A 177 -2.58 6.44 1.31
CA LEU A 177 -1.39 7.26 1.13
C LEU A 177 -1.64 8.73 1.49
N SER A 178 -2.75 9.29 1.02
CA SER A 178 -3.08 10.69 1.30
C SER A 178 -3.28 10.96 2.79
N LEU A 179 -3.92 10.04 3.53
CA LEU A 179 -4.12 10.16 4.97
C LEU A 179 -2.80 10.06 5.74
N GLU A 180 -1.93 9.12 5.36
CA GLU A 180 -0.59 8.96 5.96
C GLU A 180 0.32 10.17 5.74
N LEU A 181 0.02 11.02 4.76
CA LEU A 181 0.80 12.21 4.42
C LEU A 181 0.12 13.54 4.74
N GLU A 182 -1.02 13.52 5.44
CA GLU A 182 -1.80 14.72 5.71
C GLU A 182 -1.00 15.82 6.44
N HIS A 183 -0.13 15.43 7.38
CA HIS A 183 0.74 16.34 8.12
C HIS A 183 1.77 17.07 7.24
N ILE A 184 2.02 16.58 6.03
CA ILE A 184 2.93 17.19 5.04
C ILE A 184 2.15 17.90 3.93
N LEU A 185 1.06 17.29 3.44
CA LEU A 185 0.29 17.78 2.30
C LEU A 185 -0.75 18.84 2.67
N GLY A 186 -1.21 18.82 3.92
CA GLY A 186 -2.31 19.65 4.40
C GLY A 186 -3.69 19.09 4.04
N GLU A 187 -4.67 19.43 4.87
CA GLU A 187 -6.04 18.91 4.81
C GLU A 187 -6.73 19.14 3.45
N GLU A 188 -6.54 20.32 2.83
CA GLU A 188 -7.18 20.65 1.54
C GLU A 188 -6.76 19.69 0.42
N GLN A 189 -5.47 19.38 0.32
CA GLN A 189 -4.94 18.47 -0.70
C GLN A 189 -5.41 17.03 -0.46
N VAL A 190 -5.48 16.60 0.80
CA VAL A 190 -6.00 15.30 1.20
C VAL A 190 -7.49 15.19 0.88
N GLU A 191 -8.29 16.21 1.22
CA GLU A 191 -9.72 16.24 0.95
C GLU A 191 -10.02 16.14 -0.55
N LYS A 192 -9.25 16.87 -1.38
CA LYS A 192 -9.36 16.82 -2.84
C LYS A 192 -9.06 15.43 -3.40
N VAL A 193 -7.99 14.78 -2.93
CA VAL A 193 -7.60 13.45 -3.41
C VAL A 193 -8.58 12.39 -2.93
N THR A 194 -8.92 12.39 -1.64
CA THR A 194 -9.84 11.42 -1.05
C THR A 194 -11.25 11.52 -1.64
N GLY A 195 -11.74 12.72 -1.92
CA GLY A 195 -13.02 12.93 -2.59
C GLY A 195 -13.08 12.29 -3.98
N SER A 196 -12.04 12.49 -4.80
CA SER A 196 -12.01 11.94 -6.16
C SER A 196 -11.88 10.42 -6.18
N VAL A 197 -11.09 9.83 -5.27
CA VAL A 197 -10.94 8.36 -5.19
C VAL A 197 -12.19 7.69 -4.62
N ILE A 198 -12.89 8.29 -3.65
CA ILE A 198 -14.19 7.78 -3.16
C ILE A 198 -15.18 7.72 -4.33
N GLU A 199 -15.31 8.82 -5.10
CA GLU A 199 -16.20 8.88 -6.25
C GLU A 199 -15.84 7.80 -7.29
N LEU A 200 -14.56 7.69 -7.63
CA LEU A 200 -14.08 6.72 -8.60
C LEU A 200 -14.34 5.27 -8.14
N ILE A 201 -14.07 4.95 -6.88
CA ILE A 201 -14.27 3.61 -6.34
C ILE A 201 -15.76 3.26 -6.30
N LEU A 202 -16.59 4.10 -5.68
CA LEU A 202 -17.99 3.75 -5.40
C LEU A 202 -18.94 3.98 -6.57
N ASN A 203 -18.58 4.80 -7.56
CA ASN A 203 -19.44 5.09 -8.71
C ASN A 203 -18.92 4.49 -10.03
N LYS A 204 -17.68 3.98 -10.08
CA LYS A 204 -17.11 3.37 -11.30
C LYS A 204 -16.62 1.94 -11.10
N PHE A 205 -15.80 1.69 -10.07
CA PHE A 205 -15.26 0.33 -9.84
C PHE A 205 -16.27 -0.60 -9.17
N TYR A 206 -17.14 -0.07 -8.32
CA TYR A 206 -18.29 -0.78 -7.77
C TYR A 206 -19.37 -0.98 -8.85
N GLN A 207 -19.72 -2.24 -9.10
CA GLN A 207 -20.77 -2.64 -10.03
C GLN A 207 -22.03 -3.01 -9.25
N GLU A 208 -23.07 -2.17 -9.36
CA GLU A 208 -24.32 -2.35 -8.61
C GLU A 208 -25.02 -3.68 -8.91
N GLU A 209 -24.99 -4.16 -10.14
CA GLU A 209 -25.72 -5.38 -10.53
C GLU A 209 -25.16 -6.64 -9.86
N SER A 210 -23.84 -6.71 -9.66
CA SER A 210 -23.20 -7.84 -8.97
C SER A 210 -23.02 -7.59 -7.46
N GLY A 211 -23.00 -6.33 -7.06
CA GLY A 211 -22.62 -5.89 -5.71
C GLY A 211 -21.11 -6.03 -5.46
N LEU A 212 -20.29 -6.11 -6.51
CA LEU A 212 -18.86 -6.36 -6.41
C LEU A 212 -18.05 -5.18 -6.95
N VAL A 213 -16.87 -4.99 -6.39
CA VAL A 213 -15.82 -4.10 -6.91
C VAL A 213 -14.97 -4.87 -7.91
N LEU A 214 -14.82 -4.32 -9.12
CA LEU A 214 -14.05 -4.90 -10.21
C LEU A 214 -12.58 -4.47 -10.15
N GLU A 215 -11.64 -5.35 -10.54
CA GLU A 215 -10.22 -4.98 -10.61
C GLU A 215 -9.90 -4.07 -11.80
N ASN A 216 -10.59 -4.26 -12.92
CA ASN A 216 -10.37 -3.50 -14.13
C ASN A 216 -11.71 -3.13 -14.80
N ILE A 217 -11.83 -1.86 -15.16
CA ILE A 217 -12.99 -1.30 -15.87
C ILE A 217 -12.53 -0.57 -17.12
N SER A 218 -13.45 -0.31 -18.05
CA SER A 218 -13.17 0.55 -19.20
C SER A 218 -12.84 1.98 -18.75
N ARG A 219 -12.28 2.79 -19.66
CA ARG A 219 -12.10 4.24 -19.42
C ARG A 219 -13.40 4.98 -19.01
N ASN A 220 -14.55 4.44 -19.40
CA ASN A 220 -15.86 5.03 -19.06
C ASN A 220 -16.52 4.36 -17.84
N GLY A 221 -15.84 3.41 -17.19
CA GLY A 221 -16.32 2.68 -16.03
C GLY A 221 -17.25 1.52 -16.34
N GLN A 222 -17.16 0.95 -17.54
CA GLN A 222 -17.98 -0.20 -17.94
C GLN A 222 -17.23 -1.51 -17.74
N PHE A 223 -17.98 -2.56 -17.39
CA PHE A 223 -17.48 -3.94 -17.40
C PHE A 223 -17.03 -4.36 -18.81
N ILE A 224 -15.90 -5.07 -18.89
CA ILE A 224 -15.37 -5.59 -20.16
C ILE A 224 -15.17 -7.10 -20.04
N ASP A 225 -15.85 -7.84 -20.92
CA ASP A 225 -15.93 -9.30 -20.86
C ASP A 225 -14.65 -10.00 -21.35
N THR A 226 -13.57 -9.90 -20.56
CA THR A 226 -12.19 -10.32 -20.89
C THR A 226 -11.51 -10.89 -19.65
N PHE A 227 -10.32 -11.49 -19.79
CA PHE A 227 -9.58 -12.00 -18.62
C PHE A 227 -9.36 -10.92 -17.56
N GLU A 228 -8.88 -9.74 -17.96
CA GLU A 228 -8.60 -8.63 -17.05
C GLU A 228 -9.87 -8.04 -16.44
N GLY A 229 -10.94 -7.86 -17.25
CA GLY A 229 -12.18 -7.26 -16.77
C GLY A 229 -13.07 -8.20 -15.95
N ARG A 230 -12.89 -9.52 -16.07
CA ARG A 230 -13.57 -10.53 -15.23
C ARG A 230 -12.83 -10.85 -13.94
N LEU A 231 -11.58 -10.41 -13.80
CA LEU A 231 -10.75 -10.69 -12.65
C LEU A 231 -11.34 -10.02 -11.41
N LEU A 232 -11.52 -10.81 -10.36
CA LEU A 232 -11.83 -10.35 -9.02
C LEU A 232 -10.66 -10.68 -8.09
N ASN A 233 -10.38 -9.77 -7.17
CA ASN A 233 -9.49 -9.98 -6.03
C ASN A 233 -10.26 -9.61 -4.76
N PRO A 234 -10.93 -10.58 -4.09
CA PRO A 234 -11.76 -10.29 -2.93
C PRO A 234 -11.00 -9.56 -1.81
N GLY A 235 -9.75 -9.98 -1.53
CA GLY A 235 -8.92 -9.36 -0.51
C GLY A 235 -8.64 -7.87 -0.79
N HIS A 236 -8.35 -7.54 -2.05
CA HIS A 236 -8.08 -6.15 -2.47
C HIS A 236 -9.31 -5.26 -2.33
N ALA A 237 -10.50 -5.77 -2.68
CA ALA A 237 -11.74 -5.02 -2.49
C ALA A 237 -12.10 -4.84 -1.00
N ILE A 238 -11.92 -5.88 -0.17
CA ILE A 238 -12.09 -5.78 1.28
C ILE A 238 -11.12 -4.74 1.87
N GLU A 239 -9.87 -4.74 1.40
CA GLU A 239 -8.86 -3.76 1.80
C GLU A 239 -9.30 -2.33 1.44
N ALA A 240 -9.78 -2.11 0.22
CA ALA A 240 -10.28 -0.80 -0.16
C ALA A 240 -11.49 -0.35 0.67
N MET A 241 -12.42 -1.24 0.99
CA MET A 241 -13.62 -0.86 1.73
C MET A 241 -13.28 -0.41 3.15
N TRP A 242 -12.28 -0.99 3.81
CA TRP A 242 -11.85 -0.44 5.10
C TRP A 242 -11.19 0.93 4.97
N PHE A 243 -10.44 1.21 3.89
CA PHE A 243 -9.94 2.57 3.63
C PHE A 243 -11.09 3.57 3.49
N ILE A 244 -12.15 3.20 2.75
CA ILE A 244 -13.34 4.04 2.57
C ILE A 244 -14.08 4.23 3.91
N MET A 245 -14.21 3.20 4.74
CA MET A 245 -14.77 3.34 6.09
C MET A 245 -13.97 4.31 6.95
N ASN A 246 -12.63 4.25 6.91
CA ASN A 246 -11.78 5.19 7.64
C ASN A 246 -11.99 6.64 7.17
N LEU A 247 -12.12 6.86 5.86
CA LEU A 247 -12.48 8.16 5.29
C LEU A 247 -13.88 8.63 5.72
N GLY A 248 -14.85 7.72 5.76
CA GLY A 248 -16.20 8.00 6.27
C GLY A 248 -16.20 8.43 7.73
N ILE A 249 -15.45 7.73 8.59
CA ILE A 249 -15.28 8.10 10.00
C ILE A 249 -14.69 9.50 10.13
N ARG A 250 -13.62 9.81 9.38
CA ARG A 250 -13.00 11.14 9.36
C ARG A 250 -14.00 12.24 8.97
N LYS A 251 -14.79 12.00 7.91
CA LYS A 251 -15.80 12.94 7.39
C LYS A 251 -17.08 12.98 8.22
N LYS A 252 -17.22 12.11 9.23
CA LYS A 252 -18.46 11.88 9.99
C LYS A 252 -19.64 11.49 9.08
N ASP A 253 -19.34 10.77 8.00
CA ASP A 253 -20.30 10.28 7.03
C ASP A 253 -20.62 8.81 7.32
N ASN A 254 -21.59 8.58 8.19
CA ASN A 254 -22.01 7.22 8.56
C ASN A 254 -22.61 6.46 7.38
N ALA A 255 -23.25 7.14 6.42
CA ALA A 255 -23.81 6.48 5.24
C ALA A 255 -22.70 5.92 4.33
N LEU A 256 -21.57 6.63 4.22
CA LEU A 256 -20.39 6.14 3.53
C LEU A 256 -19.80 4.90 4.21
N VAL A 257 -19.72 4.90 5.55
CA VAL A 257 -19.24 3.76 6.33
C VAL A 257 -20.14 2.54 6.12
N GLU A 258 -21.45 2.71 6.28
CA GLU A 258 -22.45 1.63 6.10
C GLU A 258 -22.42 1.07 4.67
N LYS A 259 -22.31 1.93 3.65
CA LYS A 259 -22.20 1.48 2.25
C LYS A 259 -20.93 0.65 2.03
N ALA A 260 -19.77 1.12 2.53
CA ALA A 260 -18.52 0.40 2.39
C ALA A 260 -18.53 -0.95 3.14
N GLU A 261 -19.13 -0.99 4.33
CA GLU A 261 -19.32 -2.22 5.10
C GLU A 261 -20.17 -3.25 4.33
N GLN A 262 -21.29 -2.84 3.72
CA GLN A 262 -22.13 -3.72 2.91
C GLN A 262 -21.37 -4.30 1.72
N ILE A 263 -20.59 -3.47 1.01
CA ILE A 263 -19.77 -3.91 -0.11
C ILE A 263 -18.68 -4.88 0.36
N MET A 264 -18.05 -4.62 1.52
CA MET A 264 -17.05 -5.50 2.12
C MET A 264 -17.63 -6.89 2.41
N TYR A 265 -18.79 -6.97 3.05
CA TYR A 265 -19.45 -8.26 3.31
C TYR A 265 -19.81 -8.98 2.01
N ARG A 266 -20.32 -8.26 1.01
CA ARG A 266 -20.64 -8.85 -0.29
C ARG A 266 -19.43 -9.45 -0.98
N GLN A 267 -18.27 -8.79 -0.89
CA GLN A 267 -17.01 -9.30 -1.40
C GLN A 267 -16.50 -10.51 -0.61
N LEU A 268 -16.66 -10.50 0.71
CA LEU A 268 -16.29 -11.62 1.57
C LEU A 268 -17.15 -12.85 1.26
N GLU A 269 -18.48 -12.71 1.20
CA GLU A 269 -19.41 -13.79 0.87
C GLU A 269 -19.10 -14.40 -0.51
N ASN A 270 -18.82 -13.57 -1.50
CA ASN A 270 -18.44 -14.05 -2.83
C ASN A 270 -17.05 -14.72 -2.84
N GLY A 271 -16.12 -14.23 -2.02
CA GLY A 271 -14.74 -14.68 -1.95
C GLY A 271 -14.50 -15.93 -1.09
N TRP A 272 -15.47 -16.35 -0.29
CA TRP A 272 -15.29 -17.35 0.76
C TRP A 272 -15.35 -18.80 0.23
N ASP A 273 -14.38 -19.63 0.65
CA ASP A 273 -14.41 -21.07 0.42
C ASP A 273 -15.27 -21.76 1.50
N GLU A 274 -16.52 -22.08 1.18
CA GLU A 274 -17.45 -22.77 2.09
C GLU A 274 -17.00 -24.19 2.47
N LYS A 275 -16.12 -24.82 1.68
CA LYS A 275 -15.70 -26.20 1.91
C LYS A 275 -14.48 -26.28 2.83
N HIS A 276 -13.53 -25.37 2.66
CA HIS A 276 -12.25 -25.41 3.37
C HIS A 276 -12.02 -24.22 4.31
N GLY A 277 -12.85 -23.18 4.22
CA GLY A 277 -12.66 -21.91 4.90
C GLY A 277 -11.55 -21.08 4.26
N GLY A 278 -11.65 -19.76 4.42
CA GLY A 278 -10.68 -18.80 3.88
C GLY A 278 -11.20 -18.09 2.62
N ILE A 279 -10.42 -17.11 2.16
CA ILE A 279 -10.78 -16.24 1.04
C ILE A 279 -9.93 -16.63 -0.18
N PHE A 280 -10.57 -16.87 -1.32
CA PHE A 280 -9.86 -17.12 -2.57
C PHE A 280 -9.00 -15.93 -2.96
N TYR A 281 -7.81 -16.22 -3.50
CA TYR A 281 -6.88 -15.16 -3.90
C TYR A 281 -7.38 -14.39 -5.14
N PHE A 282 -7.81 -15.11 -6.17
CA PHE A 282 -8.42 -14.53 -7.36
C PHE A 282 -9.63 -15.35 -7.78
N MET A 283 -10.61 -14.67 -8.35
CA MET A 283 -11.82 -15.29 -8.87
C MET A 283 -12.18 -14.71 -10.24
N ASN A 284 -13.00 -15.46 -10.97
CA ASN A 284 -13.71 -14.95 -12.13
C ASN A 284 -15.10 -14.52 -11.67
N ILE A 285 -15.57 -13.35 -12.12
CA ILE A 285 -16.95 -12.91 -11.85
C ILE A 285 -18.02 -13.76 -12.57
N LYS A 286 -17.62 -14.57 -13.56
CA LYS A 286 -18.49 -15.49 -14.31
C LYS A 286 -18.21 -16.96 -14.00
#